data_AF-A0A2H3NY07-F1
#
_entry.id   AF-A0A2H3NY07-F1
#
_cell.length_a   1.000
_cell.length_b   1.000
_cell.length_c   1.000
_cell.angle_alpha   90.00
_cell.angle_beta   90.00
_cell.angle_gamma   90.00
#
_symmetry.space_group_name_H-M   'P 1'
#
loop_
_entity.id
_entity.type
_entity.pdbx_description
1 polymer ?
#
loop_
_entity_poly.entity_id
_entity_poly.type
_entity_poly.pdbx_seq_one_letter_code
_entity_poly.pdbx_strand_id
1 'polypeptide(L)'
;MLCLVSVPGYAQDVDVFRSEDMHGQTSERPYISYGYLQAVLIGRDDADVQTLDRGLVFQELLEVSSVDDIINMLGEPVSVDETRRTTTLNYEGARIEYYEHDGSTGVINIEIDGCDWSLTVAGTRLYPGMDVEALSPSVQAGRKAGDTSTFDAQDIDSFVAIPIAAPDSGRRGAPEMMQEGRAQFLLFANDETDVVEMIRFTRLGPW
;
A
#
# COMPACT_ATOMS: atom_id res chain seq x y z
N MET A 1 -7.03 -3.98 24.45
CA MET A 1 -7.85 -2.90 23.87
C MET A 1 -8.46 -3.52 22.61
N LEU A 2 -9.79 -3.63 22.54
CA LEU A 2 -10.49 -4.35 21.46
C LEU A 2 -10.88 -3.33 20.39
N CYS A 3 -10.29 -3.42 19.20
CA CYS A 3 -10.70 -2.61 18.05
C CYS A 3 -12.11 -3.05 17.59
N LEU A 4 -12.98 -2.07 17.34
CA LEU A 4 -14.38 -2.25 17.00
C LEU A 4 -14.56 -2.85 15.60
N VAL A 5 -15.52 -3.76 15.49
CA VAL A 5 -15.88 -4.55 14.31
C VAL A 5 -16.43 -3.67 13.18
N SER A 6 -15.97 -3.91 11.95
CA SER A 6 -16.38 -3.20 10.73
C SER A 6 -17.76 -3.64 10.19
N VAL A 7 -18.33 -2.75 9.39
CA VAL A 7 -19.61 -2.86 8.63
C VAL A 7 -19.51 -3.99 7.57
N PRO A 8 -20.60 -4.64 7.11
CA PRO A 8 -20.49 -5.77 6.20
C PRO A 8 -19.96 -5.34 4.82
N GLY A 9 -18.72 -5.71 4.53
CA GLY A 9 -18.00 -5.49 3.27
C GLY A 9 -16.55 -5.98 3.39
N TYR A 10 -15.91 -6.36 2.27
CA TYR A 10 -14.50 -6.74 2.28
C TYR A 10 -13.59 -5.54 2.50
N ALA A 11 -12.44 -5.78 3.15
CA ALA A 11 -11.46 -4.79 3.59
C ALA A 11 -10.86 -3.91 2.48
N GLN A 12 -11.06 -4.31 1.21
CA GLN A 12 -10.68 -3.56 0.02
C GLN A 12 -11.63 -3.91 -1.12
N ASP A 13 -12.05 -2.90 -1.90
CA ASP A 13 -12.62 -3.14 -3.22
C ASP A 13 -11.50 -3.05 -4.27
N VAL A 14 -11.32 -4.10 -5.04
CA VAL A 14 -10.31 -4.20 -6.10
C VAL A 14 -11.00 -4.60 -7.39
N ASP A 15 -10.54 -4.04 -8.49
CA ASP A 15 -10.96 -4.55 -9.78
C ASP A 15 -10.22 -5.87 -10.05
N VAL A 16 -10.84 -6.73 -10.85
CA VAL A 16 -10.26 -8.01 -11.23
C VAL A 16 -10.24 -8.10 -12.74
N PHE A 17 -9.08 -8.42 -13.30
CA PHE A 17 -9.01 -8.82 -14.70
C PHE A 17 -8.74 -10.32 -14.80
N ARG A 18 -9.32 -10.92 -15.84
CA ARG A 18 -9.12 -12.32 -16.17
C ARG A 18 -7.99 -12.42 -17.19
N SER A 19 -6.97 -13.19 -16.86
CA SER A 19 -5.92 -13.58 -17.80
C SER A 19 -5.96 -15.08 -18.02
N GLU A 20 -5.97 -15.48 -19.29
CA GLU A 20 -5.79 -16.87 -19.67
C GLU A 20 -4.28 -17.15 -19.78
N ASP A 21 -3.80 -18.18 -19.09
CA ASP A 21 -2.42 -18.62 -19.21
C ASP A 21 -2.19 -19.39 -20.52
N MET A 22 -0.94 -19.77 -20.80
CA MET A 22 -0.59 -20.54 -22.02
C MET A 22 -1.22 -21.95 -22.06
N HIS A 23 -1.90 -22.38 -21.00
CA HIS A 23 -2.57 -23.66 -20.88
C HIS A 23 -4.10 -23.54 -20.91
N GLY A 24 -4.65 -22.36 -21.20
CA GLY A 24 -6.09 -22.11 -21.26
C GLY A 24 -6.75 -21.93 -19.89
N GLN A 25 -5.96 -21.84 -18.81
CA GLN A 25 -6.51 -21.60 -17.48
C GLN A 25 -6.74 -20.11 -17.28
N THR A 26 -7.99 -19.76 -16.97
CA THR A 26 -8.34 -18.40 -16.58
C THR A 26 -7.95 -18.18 -15.11
N SER A 27 -7.09 -17.22 -14.87
CA SER A 27 -6.76 -16.71 -13.54
C SER A 27 -7.34 -15.31 -13.37
N GLU A 28 -7.91 -15.08 -12.19
CA GLU A 28 -8.36 -13.76 -11.76
C GLU A 28 -7.20 -13.07 -11.03
N ARG A 29 -6.89 -11.83 -11.42
CA ARG A 29 -5.83 -11.04 -10.81
C ARG A 29 -6.39 -9.72 -10.30
N PRO A 30 -6.25 -9.42 -8.99
CA PRO A 30 -6.69 -8.15 -8.44
C PRO A 30 -5.78 -7.02 -8.94
N TYR A 31 -6.34 -5.84 -9.08
CA TYR A 31 -5.61 -4.61 -9.33
C TYR A 31 -6.36 -3.40 -8.76
N ILE A 32 -5.64 -2.30 -8.54
CA ILE A 32 -6.22 -1.02 -8.16
C ILE A 32 -6.25 -0.14 -9.43
N SER A 33 -7.44 0.34 -9.81
CA SER A 33 -7.55 1.30 -10.90
C SER A 33 -6.88 2.62 -10.50
N TYR A 34 -6.39 3.38 -11.49
CA TYR A 34 -5.80 4.69 -11.21
C TYR A 34 -6.79 5.60 -10.45
N GLY A 35 -8.08 5.58 -10.81
CA GLY A 35 -9.12 6.34 -10.11
C GLY A 35 -9.30 5.92 -8.65
N TYR A 36 -9.16 4.63 -8.32
CA TYR A 36 -9.17 4.18 -6.93
C TYR A 36 -7.91 4.61 -6.17
N LEU A 37 -6.74 4.63 -6.82
CA LEU A 37 -5.53 5.18 -6.21
C LEU A 37 -5.71 6.63 -5.76
N GLN A 38 -6.35 7.47 -6.60
CA GLN A 38 -6.59 8.89 -6.27
C GLN A 38 -7.51 9.08 -5.05
N ALA A 39 -8.31 8.06 -4.74
CA ALA A 39 -9.23 8.06 -3.62
C ALA A 39 -8.67 7.33 -2.38
N VAL A 40 -7.44 6.80 -2.44
CA VAL A 40 -6.82 6.18 -1.28
C VAL A 40 -6.52 7.25 -0.24
N LEU A 41 -6.88 6.96 1.01
CA LEU A 41 -6.55 7.81 2.15
C LEU A 41 -5.54 7.10 3.03
N ILE A 42 -4.54 7.81 3.52
CA ILE A 42 -3.66 7.35 4.61
C ILE A 42 -4.11 8.00 5.92
N GLY A 43 -4.36 7.17 6.92
CA GLY A 43 -4.81 7.59 8.24
C GLY A 43 -3.81 7.20 9.32
N ARG A 44 -3.71 8.04 10.35
CA ARG A 44 -2.94 7.80 11.57
C ARG A 44 -3.87 8.09 12.76
N ASP A 45 -4.11 7.09 13.60
CA ASP A 45 -4.95 7.16 14.79
C ASP A 45 -4.20 7.87 15.94
N ASP A 46 -3.68 9.08 15.70
CA ASP A 46 -3.05 9.88 16.74
C ASP A 46 -4.02 10.93 17.27
N ALA A 47 -4.23 10.92 18.60
CA ALA A 47 -5.21 11.78 19.28
C ALA A 47 -4.90 13.29 19.21
N ASP A 48 -3.72 13.69 18.70
CA ASP A 48 -3.21 15.06 18.74
C ASP A 48 -3.11 15.73 17.36
N VAL A 49 -3.36 15.01 16.26
CA VAL A 49 -3.32 15.57 14.90
C VAL A 49 -4.75 15.84 14.41
N GLN A 50 -5.31 17.00 14.81
CA GLN A 50 -6.67 17.44 14.42
C GLN A 50 -6.89 17.53 12.89
N THR A 51 -5.82 17.48 12.08
CA THR A 51 -5.85 17.54 10.62
C THR A 51 -6.10 16.19 9.93
N LEU A 52 -5.96 15.05 10.62
CA LEU A 52 -6.11 13.72 10.02
C LEU A 52 -7.47 13.06 10.25
N ASP A 53 -8.44 13.76 10.86
CA ASP A 53 -9.80 13.27 11.11
C ASP A 53 -10.59 12.93 9.82
N ARG A 54 -9.99 13.17 8.64
CA ARG A 54 -10.50 12.79 7.30
C ARG A 54 -9.55 11.91 6.48
N GLY A 55 -8.37 11.56 7.01
CA GLY A 55 -7.28 10.92 6.26
C GLY A 55 -6.60 11.88 5.26
N LEU A 56 -5.29 11.70 5.06
CA LEU A 56 -4.53 12.41 4.02
C LEU A 56 -4.73 11.70 2.68
N VAL A 57 -4.92 12.45 1.59
CA VAL A 57 -5.03 11.85 0.26
C VAL A 57 -3.68 11.25 -0.12
N PHE A 58 -3.66 9.93 -0.33
CA PHE A 58 -2.43 9.18 -0.60
C PHE A 58 -1.68 9.72 -1.82
N GLN A 59 -2.41 10.14 -2.85
CA GLN A 59 -1.81 10.74 -4.05
C GLN A 59 -1.07 12.05 -3.74
N GLU A 60 -1.57 12.90 -2.85
CA GLU A 60 -0.89 14.15 -2.46
C GLU A 60 0.46 13.84 -1.80
N LEU A 61 0.51 12.80 -0.97
CA LEU A 61 1.75 12.34 -0.35
C LEU A 61 2.75 11.80 -1.39
N LEU A 62 2.28 11.16 -2.46
CA LEU A 62 3.15 10.66 -3.54
C LEU A 62 3.73 11.78 -4.42
N GLU A 63 3.09 12.95 -4.46
CA GLU A 63 3.42 14.08 -5.33
C GLU A 63 4.11 15.24 -4.59
N VAL A 64 4.45 15.05 -3.32
CA VAL A 64 5.25 16.01 -2.53
C VAL A 64 6.56 16.35 -3.24
N SER A 65 6.93 17.63 -3.17
CA SER A 65 8.11 18.15 -3.84
C SER A 65 9.34 18.18 -2.93
N SER A 66 9.19 17.90 -1.64
CA SER A 66 10.24 17.94 -0.65
C SER A 66 9.94 17.05 0.56
N VAL A 67 10.98 16.75 1.33
CA VAL A 67 10.87 16.08 2.65
C VAL A 67 10.08 16.95 3.64
N ASP A 68 10.26 18.28 3.59
CA ASP A 68 9.54 19.22 4.45
C ASP A 68 8.03 19.16 4.23
N ASP A 69 7.57 18.96 2.99
CA ASP A 69 6.14 18.78 2.70
C ASP A 69 5.58 17.53 3.38
N ILE A 70 6.35 16.44 3.42
CA ILE A 70 5.96 15.21 4.12
C ILE A 70 5.81 15.47 5.62
N ILE A 71 6.79 16.15 6.22
CA ILE A 71 6.79 16.48 7.66
C ILE A 71 5.62 17.41 7.99
N ASN A 72 5.33 18.39 7.14
CA ASN A 72 4.17 19.28 7.32
C ASN A 72 2.83 18.52 7.24
N MET A 73 2.74 17.47 6.43
CA MET A 73 1.53 16.65 6.29
C MET A 73 1.36 15.62 7.42
N LEU A 74 2.45 14.97 7.85
CA LEU A 74 2.41 13.79 8.72
C LEU A 74 2.96 14.03 10.14
N GLY A 75 3.55 15.20 10.38
CA GLY A 75 4.25 15.54 11.61
C GLY A 75 5.72 15.10 11.58
N GLU A 76 6.41 15.32 12.71
CA GLU A 76 7.82 15.00 12.85
C GLU A 76 8.05 13.47 12.91
N PRO A 77 9.00 12.93 12.14
CA PRO A 77 9.40 11.53 12.25
C PRO A 77 10.25 11.29 13.52
N VAL A 78 10.34 10.03 13.93
CA VAL A 78 11.23 9.57 15.02
C VAL A 78 12.69 9.69 14.62
N SER A 79 13.00 9.36 13.35
CA SER A 79 14.33 9.50 12.78
C SER A 79 14.28 9.71 11.28
N VAL A 80 15.36 10.26 10.74
CA VAL A 80 15.57 10.46 9.31
C VAL A 80 16.92 9.87 8.92
N ASP A 81 16.92 9.00 7.92
CA ASP A 81 18.13 8.40 7.35
C ASP A 81 18.31 8.87 5.90
N GLU A 82 19.46 9.47 5.61
CA GLU A 82 19.75 10.02 4.28
C GLU A 82 20.80 9.19 3.55
N THR A 83 20.49 8.91 2.29
CA THR A 83 21.44 8.37 1.31
C THR A 83 21.60 9.36 0.17
N ARG A 84 22.46 9.06 -0.81
CA ARG A 84 22.73 9.97 -1.94
C ARG A 84 21.48 10.33 -2.77
N ARG A 85 20.45 9.48 -2.78
CA ARG A 85 19.26 9.65 -3.65
C ARG A 85 17.93 9.47 -2.92
N THR A 86 17.97 8.99 -1.68
CA THR A 86 16.77 8.62 -0.94
C THR A 86 16.90 9.13 0.48
N THR A 87 15.83 9.76 0.95
CA THR A 87 15.63 10.15 2.35
C THR A 87 14.55 9.24 2.92
N THR A 88 14.87 8.52 3.99
CA THR A 88 13.93 7.63 4.68
C THR A 88 13.45 8.32 5.96
N LEU A 89 12.15 8.57 6.05
CA LEU A 89 11.49 9.08 7.25
C LEU A 89 10.89 7.90 8.02
N ASN A 90 11.32 7.71 9.27
CA ASN A 90 10.83 6.64 10.13
C ASN A 90 9.86 7.21 11.17
N TYR A 91 8.63 6.74 11.17
CA TYR A 91 7.60 7.03 12.15
C TYR A 91 7.39 5.80 13.04
N GLU A 92 6.71 5.96 14.17
CA GLU A 92 6.22 4.81 14.93
C GLU A 92 5.17 4.09 14.08
N GLY A 93 5.47 2.87 13.63
CA GLY A 93 4.54 2.05 12.84
C GLY A 93 4.48 2.33 11.34
N ALA A 94 5.35 3.21 10.80
CA ALA A 94 5.44 3.46 9.38
C ALA A 94 6.82 3.95 8.93
N ARG A 95 7.17 3.67 7.68
CA ARG A 95 8.40 4.14 7.02
C ARG A 95 8.08 4.69 5.63
N ILE A 96 8.61 5.86 5.31
CA ILE A 96 8.42 6.53 4.02
C ILE A 96 9.77 6.78 3.37
N GLU A 97 9.96 6.31 2.14
CA GLU A 97 11.17 6.60 1.36
C GLU A 97 10.84 7.65 0.30
N TYR A 98 11.49 8.79 0.41
CA TYR A 98 11.42 9.89 -0.54
C TYR A 98 12.65 9.86 -1.46
N TYR A 99 12.42 9.88 -2.77
CA TYR A 99 13.48 9.90 -3.77
C TYR A 99 13.72 11.31 -4.27
N GLU A 100 15.00 11.69 -4.40
CA GLU A 100 15.42 12.93 -5.04
C GLU A 100 16.66 12.67 -5.90
N HIS A 101 16.48 12.73 -7.22
CA HIS A 101 17.58 12.63 -8.17
C HIS A 101 17.24 13.20 -9.53
N ASP A 102 18.19 13.90 -10.16
CA ASP A 102 18.10 14.40 -11.54
C ASP A 102 16.80 15.18 -11.84
N GLY A 103 16.30 15.94 -10.85
CA GLY A 103 15.08 16.73 -10.95
C GLY A 103 13.77 15.93 -10.83
N SER A 104 13.86 14.62 -10.56
CA SER A 104 12.73 13.78 -10.18
C SER A 104 12.67 13.65 -8.66
N THR A 105 11.52 14.01 -8.10
CA THR A 105 11.25 14.02 -6.68
C THR A 105 9.92 13.36 -6.35
N GLY A 106 9.84 12.70 -5.20
CA GLY A 106 8.58 12.17 -4.67
C GLY A 106 8.75 10.88 -3.88
N VAL A 107 7.69 10.47 -3.19
CA VAL A 107 7.68 9.27 -2.36
C VAL A 107 7.68 8.01 -3.23
N ILE A 108 8.61 7.09 -3.03
CA ILE A 108 8.71 5.85 -3.83
C ILE A 108 8.31 4.60 -3.04
N ASN A 109 8.26 4.70 -1.72
CA ASN A 109 7.91 3.59 -0.83
C ASN A 109 7.18 4.13 0.40
N ILE A 110 6.09 3.47 0.77
CA ILE A 110 5.40 3.68 2.04
C ILE A 110 5.15 2.31 2.62
N GLU A 111 5.68 2.07 3.81
CA GLU A 111 5.55 0.82 4.55
C GLU A 111 4.83 1.12 5.86
N ILE A 112 3.81 0.33 6.17
CA ILE A 112 2.97 0.47 7.35
C ILE A 112 2.95 -0.90 8.04
N ASP A 113 3.47 -0.96 9.26
CA ASP A 113 3.56 -2.17 10.10
C ASP A 113 2.96 -1.96 11.50
N GLY A 114 2.71 -0.72 11.90
CA GLY A 114 1.99 -0.38 13.14
C GLY A 114 0.48 -0.30 12.94
N CYS A 115 -0.26 -0.72 13.97
CA CYS A 115 -1.72 -0.73 13.95
C CYS A 115 -2.38 0.66 14.02
N ASP A 116 -1.62 1.69 14.41
CA ASP A 116 -2.09 3.07 14.45
C ASP A 116 -2.15 3.71 13.05
N TRP A 117 -1.55 3.07 12.05
CA TRP A 117 -1.58 3.51 10.67
C TRP A 117 -2.53 2.65 9.84
N SER A 118 -3.16 3.27 8.84
CA SER A 118 -4.05 2.55 7.95
C SER A 118 -4.16 3.20 6.57
N LEU A 119 -4.59 2.40 5.60
CA LEU A 119 -5.02 2.87 4.29
C LEU A 119 -6.52 2.65 4.15
N THR A 120 -7.24 3.59 3.56
CA THR A 120 -8.62 3.37 3.12
C THR A 120 -8.63 3.28 1.61
N VAL A 121 -8.98 2.11 1.07
CA VAL A 121 -9.06 1.83 -0.36
C VAL A 121 -10.52 1.58 -0.74
N ALA A 122 -11.06 2.40 -1.64
CA ALA A 122 -12.45 2.29 -2.11
C ALA A 122 -13.49 2.24 -0.96
N GLY A 123 -13.23 2.98 0.12
CA GLY A 123 -14.12 3.08 1.27
C GLY A 123 -13.92 2.02 2.35
N THR A 124 -12.96 1.10 2.18
CA THR A 124 -12.65 0.13 3.22
C THR A 124 -11.23 0.26 3.75
N ARG A 125 -11.09 0.11 5.08
CA ARG A 125 -9.87 0.30 5.84
C ARG A 125 -9.02 -0.99 5.85
N LEU A 126 -7.75 -0.83 5.52
CA LEU A 126 -6.67 -1.81 5.62
C LEU A 126 -5.67 -1.33 6.69
N TYR A 127 -5.31 -2.21 7.61
CA TYR A 127 -4.36 -1.89 8.68
C TYR A 127 -3.63 -3.16 9.16
N PRO A 128 -2.37 -3.07 9.62
CA PRO A 128 -1.68 -4.17 10.27
C PRO A 128 -2.44 -4.71 11.49
N GLY A 129 -2.48 -6.04 11.63
CA GLY A 129 -3.21 -6.77 12.67
C GLY A 129 -4.64 -7.13 12.31
N MET A 130 -5.11 -6.81 11.11
CA MET A 130 -6.43 -7.26 10.62
C MET A 130 -6.39 -8.72 10.14
N ASP A 131 -7.51 -9.43 10.29
CA ASP A 131 -7.65 -10.80 9.81
C ASP A 131 -7.55 -10.87 8.28
N VAL A 132 -6.82 -11.86 7.76
CA VAL A 132 -6.71 -12.07 6.30
C VAL A 132 -8.07 -12.43 5.69
N GLU A 133 -8.95 -13.10 6.44
CA GLU A 133 -10.32 -13.40 6.01
C GLU A 133 -11.15 -12.13 5.70
N ALA A 134 -10.79 -10.99 6.28
CA ALA A 134 -11.46 -9.72 6.00
C ALA A 134 -11.08 -9.14 4.62
N LEU A 135 -9.95 -9.57 4.03
CA LEU A 135 -9.56 -9.20 2.67
C LEU A 135 -10.56 -9.72 1.64
N SER A 136 -10.64 -9.09 0.46
CA SER A 136 -11.50 -9.58 -0.61
C SER A 136 -11.02 -10.96 -1.13
N PRO A 137 -11.93 -11.85 -1.60
CA PRO A 137 -11.56 -13.20 -2.02
C PRO A 137 -10.51 -13.22 -3.14
N SER A 138 -10.55 -12.24 -4.05
CA SER A 138 -9.58 -12.11 -5.13
C SER A 138 -8.18 -11.75 -4.64
N VAL A 139 -8.06 -11.02 -3.53
CA VAL A 139 -6.77 -10.74 -2.89
C VAL A 139 -6.31 -11.96 -2.10
N GLN A 140 -7.19 -12.62 -1.35
CA GLN A 140 -6.84 -13.86 -0.65
C GLN A 140 -6.33 -14.93 -1.62
N ALA A 141 -7.00 -15.10 -2.77
CA ALA A 141 -6.58 -16.05 -3.83
C ALA A 141 -5.26 -15.66 -4.51
N GLY A 142 -4.83 -14.41 -4.39
CA GLY A 142 -3.58 -13.90 -4.94
C GLY A 142 -2.34 -14.15 -4.07
N ARG A 143 -2.50 -14.74 -2.88
CA ARG A 143 -1.40 -15.02 -1.93
C ARG A 143 -0.35 -15.92 -2.56
N LYS A 144 0.91 -15.57 -2.34
CA LYS A 144 2.10 -16.32 -2.74
C LYS A 144 2.98 -16.50 -1.50
N ALA A 145 3.66 -17.63 -1.41
CA ALA A 145 4.69 -17.82 -0.40
C ALA A 145 5.78 -16.73 -0.55
N GLY A 146 6.14 -16.12 0.56
CA GLY A 146 7.25 -15.17 0.65
C GLY A 146 8.58 -15.92 0.73
N ASP A 147 9.58 -15.51 -0.05
CA ASP A 147 10.97 -15.86 0.20
C ASP A 147 11.64 -14.60 0.76
N THR A 148 11.71 -14.49 2.09
CA THR A 148 11.97 -13.25 2.84
C THR A 148 13.46 -12.91 3.00
N SER A 149 14.28 -13.17 1.98
CA SER A 149 15.71 -12.84 2.02
C SER A 149 16.04 -11.33 2.12
N THR A 150 15.04 -10.43 2.12
CA THR A 150 15.22 -8.97 2.10
C THR A 150 14.69 -8.22 3.32
N PHE A 151 14.10 -8.91 4.30
CA PHE A 151 13.53 -8.31 5.49
C PHE A 151 14.06 -9.02 6.73
N ASP A 152 14.62 -8.29 7.70
CA ASP A 152 14.96 -8.82 9.03
C ASP A 152 13.69 -9.07 9.90
N ALA A 153 12.52 -9.23 9.27
CA ALA A 153 11.26 -9.61 9.90
C ALA A 153 11.13 -11.13 9.82
N GLN A 154 11.23 -11.82 10.96
CA GLN A 154 11.42 -13.27 11.02
C GLN A 154 10.17 -14.11 10.71
N ASP A 155 8.99 -13.51 10.51
CA ASP A 155 7.71 -14.25 10.52
C ASP A 155 6.78 -13.95 9.31
N ILE A 156 7.30 -13.35 8.22
CA ILE A 156 6.50 -13.13 7.00
C ILE A 156 6.44 -14.42 6.16
N ASP A 157 5.27 -15.05 6.11
CA ASP A 157 5.08 -16.32 5.40
C ASP A 157 4.55 -16.15 3.98
N SER A 158 3.65 -15.18 3.78
CA SER A 158 3.03 -14.94 2.47
C SER A 158 2.80 -13.47 2.16
N PHE A 159 2.61 -13.17 0.88
CA PHE A 159 2.26 -11.84 0.43
C PHE A 159 1.29 -11.86 -0.76
N VAL A 160 0.58 -10.75 -0.95
CA VAL A 160 -0.20 -10.47 -2.15
C VAL A 160 0.30 -9.20 -2.80
N ALA A 161 0.56 -9.25 -4.10
CA ALA A 161 0.87 -8.08 -4.91
C ALA A 161 -0.37 -7.61 -5.66
N ILE A 162 -0.76 -6.36 -5.45
CA ILE A 162 -1.90 -5.70 -6.07
C ILE A 162 -1.35 -4.56 -6.95
N PRO A 163 -1.15 -4.80 -8.25
CA PRO A 163 -0.62 -3.79 -9.16
C PRO A 163 -1.61 -2.64 -9.36
N ILE A 164 -1.08 -1.48 -9.72
CA ILE A 164 -1.85 -0.29 -10.06
C ILE A 164 -1.96 -0.19 -11.58
N ALA A 165 -3.17 0.00 -12.09
CA ALA A 165 -3.39 0.24 -13.51
C ALA A 165 -2.95 1.66 -13.91
N ALA A 166 -2.42 1.79 -15.12
CA ALA A 166 -2.05 3.09 -15.70
C ALA A 166 -3.28 3.99 -15.89
N PRO A 167 -3.11 5.33 -15.87
CA PRO A 167 -4.14 6.27 -16.26
C PRO A 167 -4.75 5.90 -17.62
N ASP A 168 -6.06 6.09 -17.77
CA ASP A 168 -6.80 5.82 -19.01
C ASP A 168 -6.73 4.39 -19.56
N SER A 169 -6.23 3.42 -18.79
CA SER A 169 -6.33 2.00 -19.11
C SER A 169 -7.80 1.64 -19.35
N GLY A 170 -8.11 1.23 -20.58
CA GLY A 170 -9.49 1.01 -21.01
C GLY A 170 -10.17 -0.10 -20.21
N ARG A 171 -11.47 0.05 -19.92
CA ARG A 171 -12.29 -0.99 -19.24
C ARG A 171 -12.53 -2.26 -20.06
N ARG A 172 -11.91 -2.41 -21.24
CA ARG A 172 -12.06 -3.58 -22.13
C ARG A 172 -10.70 -4.22 -22.36
N GLY A 173 -10.52 -5.43 -21.83
CA GLY A 173 -9.27 -6.19 -21.90
C GLY A 173 -8.48 -6.14 -20.59
N ALA A 174 -7.27 -6.69 -20.62
CA ALA A 174 -6.34 -6.54 -19.49
C ALA A 174 -5.85 -5.08 -19.43
N PRO A 175 -5.98 -4.40 -18.27
CA PRO A 175 -5.50 -3.04 -18.15
C PRO A 175 -3.97 -3.02 -18.25
N GLU A 176 -3.45 -1.94 -18.83
CA GLU A 176 -2.02 -1.64 -18.76
C GLU A 176 -1.65 -1.33 -17.31
N MET A 177 -0.57 -1.94 -16.81
CA MET A 177 -0.11 -1.74 -15.44
C MET A 177 0.93 -0.62 -15.40
N MET A 178 0.78 0.27 -14.43
CA MET A 178 1.68 1.39 -14.22
C MET A 178 3.10 0.89 -13.91
N GLN A 179 4.09 1.47 -14.61
CA GLN A 179 5.50 1.05 -14.52
C GLN A 179 5.68 -0.46 -14.71
N GLU A 180 4.96 -1.06 -15.68
CA GLU A 180 5.01 -2.50 -15.96
C GLU A 180 4.66 -3.38 -14.74
N GLY A 181 3.79 -2.88 -13.85
CA GLY A 181 3.37 -3.55 -12.63
C GLY A 181 4.36 -3.41 -11.46
N ARG A 182 5.33 -2.48 -11.56
CA ARG A 182 6.24 -2.15 -10.46
C ARG A 182 5.65 -1.14 -9.49
N ALA A 183 4.64 -0.37 -9.91
CA ALA A 183 3.82 0.40 -9.01
C ALA A 183 2.70 -0.48 -8.45
N GLN A 184 2.77 -0.81 -7.16
CA GLN A 184 1.88 -1.80 -6.55
C GLN A 184 1.76 -1.63 -5.04
N PHE A 185 0.67 -2.14 -4.50
CA PHE A 185 0.55 -2.45 -3.07
C PHE A 185 0.94 -3.90 -2.82
N LEU A 186 1.63 -4.15 -1.73
CA LEU A 186 2.00 -5.45 -1.20
C LEU A 186 1.36 -5.57 0.18
N LEU A 187 0.62 -6.66 0.39
CA LEU A 187 0.08 -7.02 1.69
C LEU A 187 0.84 -8.25 2.15
N PHE A 188 1.56 -8.13 3.26
CA PHE A 188 2.28 -9.23 3.88
C PHE A 188 1.45 -9.81 5.01
N ALA A 189 1.38 -11.13 5.07
CA ALA A 189 0.59 -11.86 6.05
C ALA A 189 1.43 -12.92 6.75
N ASN A 190 1.10 -13.12 8.02
CA ASN A 190 1.59 -14.21 8.84
C ASN A 190 0.64 -15.39 8.69
N ASP A 191 1.14 -16.55 8.27
CA ASP A 191 0.29 -17.71 8.01
C ASP A 191 -0.03 -18.46 9.33
N GLU A 192 0.76 -18.26 10.39
CA GLU A 192 0.50 -18.85 11.71
C GLU A 192 -0.67 -18.17 12.44
N THR A 193 -0.75 -16.85 12.34
CA THR A 193 -1.76 -16.02 13.02
C THR A 193 -2.91 -15.59 12.08
N ASP A 194 -2.74 -15.77 10.77
CA ASP A 194 -3.65 -15.37 9.70
C ASP A 194 -4.08 -13.90 9.75
N VAL A 195 -3.10 -13.03 10.07
CA VAL A 195 -3.27 -11.57 10.07
C VAL A 195 -2.36 -10.90 9.06
N VAL A 196 -2.77 -9.73 8.58
CA VAL A 196 -1.91 -8.83 7.80
C VAL A 196 -0.88 -8.20 8.75
N GLU A 197 0.41 -8.40 8.49
CA GLU A 197 1.49 -7.81 9.30
C GLU A 197 1.96 -6.47 8.76
N MET A 198 1.94 -6.30 7.44
CA MET A 198 2.50 -5.11 6.80
C MET A 198 1.77 -4.79 5.50
N ILE A 199 1.57 -3.49 5.29
CA ILE A 199 1.07 -2.93 4.04
C ILE A 199 2.18 -2.09 3.45
N ARG A 200 2.55 -2.35 2.19
CA ARG A 200 3.60 -1.61 1.50
C ARG A 200 3.12 -1.12 0.15
N PHE A 201 3.29 0.16 -0.12
CA PHE A 201 3.29 0.70 -1.46
C PHE A 201 4.72 0.83 -1.98
N THR A 202 4.93 0.52 -3.27
CA THR A 202 6.23 0.73 -3.92
C THR A 202 6.06 1.15 -5.38
N ARG A 203 7.00 1.94 -5.90
CA ARG A 203 7.19 2.30 -7.32
C ARG A 203 8.67 2.47 -7.67
N LEU A 204 9.04 2.37 -8.95
CA LEU A 204 10.44 2.53 -9.41
C LEU A 204 10.97 3.96 -9.28
N GLY A 205 10.07 4.93 -9.30
CA GLY A 205 10.38 6.35 -9.25
C GLY A 205 9.10 7.19 -9.32
N PRO A 206 9.20 8.51 -9.08
CA PRO A 206 8.11 9.45 -9.31
C PRO A 206 7.56 9.40 -10.74
N TRP A 207 6.26 9.67 -10.92
CA TRP A 207 5.57 9.70 -12.22
C TRP A 207 5.14 11.11 -12.61
#